data_AF-A0A529LU43-F1
#
_entry.id   AF-A0A529LU43-F1
#
_cell.length_a   1.000
_cell.length_b   1.000
_cell.length_c   1.000
_cell.angle_alpha   90.00
_cell.angle_beta   90.00
_cell.angle_gamma   90.00
#
_symmetry.space_group_name_H-M   'P 1'
#
loop_
_entity.id
_entity.type
_entity.pdbx_description
1 polymer ?
#
loop_
_entity_poly.entity_id
_entity_poly.type
_entity_poly.pdbx_seq_one_letter_code
_entity_poly.pdbx_strand_id
1 'polypeptide(L)'
;DTPLAPLIEDLQRNQKAARLKPEALERELSVDLRSESGLFRSTLLHRLSVLGVHWGKLTDSGRSRGTFRERWTLSWEPEYAVRLVENLVYGPTIEKAANGRLIQMIGAATSLDAMAALVQGAITANLSEASIAGLAALEDRAARSSECLEILTSVPPLADIIRYGEARKTETARLSGLLERLIVEGGIALAYAARDLDAQASTTLVGAMRKADEAISLVEPEQDVLDAWRNGLAAVLDGSRSTALVAGCAAHLLYEAGHLSADAATGLIARRLSPGTPVTEAAGFFEGFFSTAGQRLIYDEGLRGAVDAWLASLDEDAFIAHLPLLRRVFSHLDSMERRRLIEAVLGRAARLPAGLTPTPDGGEAWRRHLERLGPLLTGGSGNG
;
A
#
# COMPACT_ATOMS: atom_id res chain seq x y z
N ASP A 1 22.96 14.09 47.32
CA ASP A 1 22.19 14.35 46.09
C ASP A 1 23.10 14.27 44.89
N THR A 2 23.03 13.16 44.16
CA THR A 2 23.73 13.00 42.88
C THR A 2 22.95 13.79 41.83
N PRO A 3 23.59 14.68 41.04
CA PRO A 3 22.89 15.42 40.00
C PRO A 3 22.23 14.43 39.04
N LEU A 4 20.93 14.61 38.76
CA LEU A 4 20.26 13.78 37.77
C LEU A 4 20.87 14.05 36.40
N ALA A 5 20.97 13.02 35.56
CA ALA A 5 21.41 13.20 34.19
C ALA A 5 20.49 14.20 33.45
N PRO A 6 21.01 15.14 32.64
CA PRO A 6 20.23 16.25 32.07
C PRO A 6 18.94 15.84 31.34
N LEU A 7 18.97 14.72 30.62
CA LEU A 7 17.79 14.19 29.91
C LEU A 7 16.70 13.66 30.84
N ILE A 8 17.06 13.13 32.01
CA ILE A 8 16.07 12.68 33.00
C ILE A 8 15.39 13.91 33.61
N GLU A 9 16.15 14.96 33.93
CA GLU A 9 15.58 16.23 34.40
C GLU A 9 14.67 16.86 33.35
N ASP A 10 15.08 16.85 32.09
CA ASP A 10 14.27 17.36 30.98
C ASP A 10 12.98 16.54 30.79
N LEU A 11 13.06 15.21 30.85
CA LEU A 11 11.86 14.37 30.79
C LEU A 11 10.91 14.67 31.95
N GLN A 12 11.41 14.84 33.19
CA GLN A 12 10.55 15.16 34.33
C GLN A 12 9.81 16.50 34.14
N ARG A 13 10.46 17.51 33.55
CA ARG A 13 9.80 18.77 33.17
C ARG A 13 8.71 18.54 32.12
N ASN A 14 9.01 17.78 31.07
CA ASN A 14 8.07 17.44 30.01
C ASN A 14 6.87 16.61 30.52
N GLN A 15 7.08 15.65 31.42
CA GLN A 15 6.03 14.86 32.07
C GLN A 15 5.06 15.73 32.87
N LYS A 16 5.60 16.68 33.65
CA LYS A 16 4.79 17.66 34.40
C LYS A 16 3.97 18.54 33.47
N ALA A 17 4.58 19.07 32.41
CA ALA A 17 3.89 19.89 31.41
C ALA A 17 2.79 19.09 30.66
N ALA A 18 3.08 17.85 30.26
CA ALA A 18 2.16 16.96 29.56
C ALA A 18 1.04 16.42 30.46
N ARG A 19 1.22 16.49 31.79
CA ARG A 19 0.40 15.83 32.81
C ARG A 19 0.34 14.31 32.61
N LEU A 20 1.46 13.72 32.21
CA LEU A 20 1.61 12.28 32.04
C LEU A 20 2.50 11.74 33.15
N LYS A 21 1.97 10.80 33.94
CA LYS A 21 2.71 10.14 35.01
C LYS A 21 3.35 8.84 34.48
N PRO A 22 4.63 8.57 34.78
CA PRO A 22 5.26 7.31 34.44
C PRO A 22 4.71 6.20 35.36
N GLU A 23 3.75 5.43 34.85
CA GLU A 23 3.10 4.33 35.54
C GLU A 23 3.45 3.02 34.83
N ALA A 24 3.75 1.97 35.59
CA ALA A 24 4.10 0.66 35.04
C ALA A 24 2.88 -0.13 34.53
N LEU A 25 1.68 0.23 34.98
CA LEU A 25 0.44 -0.37 34.50
C LEU A 25 0.07 0.24 33.15
N GLU A 26 -0.34 -0.61 32.20
CA GLU A 26 -0.80 -0.14 30.90
C GLU A 26 -2.01 0.80 31.04
N ARG A 27 -1.95 1.92 30.33
CA ARG A 27 -3.00 2.93 30.30
C ARG A 27 -3.22 3.47 28.91
N GLU A 28 -4.45 3.40 28.42
CA GLU A 28 -4.83 4.03 27.16
C GLU A 28 -4.84 5.55 27.27
N LEU A 29 -4.34 6.22 26.24
CA LEU A 29 -4.36 7.65 26.07
C LEU A 29 -4.87 7.99 24.67
N SER A 30 -5.98 8.72 24.59
CA SER A 30 -6.41 9.37 23.35
C SER A 30 -5.95 10.82 23.32
N VAL A 31 -5.29 11.20 22.22
CA VAL A 31 -4.68 12.52 22.04
C VAL A 31 -5.41 13.26 20.91
N ASP A 32 -5.94 14.45 21.16
CA ASP A 32 -6.51 15.33 20.12
C ASP A 32 -5.44 16.31 19.60
N LEU A 33 -5.02 16.09 18.35
CA LEU A 33 -3.92 16.83 17.71
C LEU A 33 -4.26 18.28 17.40
N ARG A 34 -5.54 18.68 17.45
CA ARG A 34 -5.95 20.09 17.28
C ARG A 34 -5.74 20.92 18.53
N SER A 35 -5.58 20.26 19.67
CA SER A 35 -5.31 20.95 20.93
C SER A 35 -3.80 21.08 21.13
N GLU A 36 -3.34 22.24 21.60
CA GLU A 36 -1.93 22.47 21.93
C GLU A 36 -1.41 21.41 22.92
N SER A 37 -2.20 21.07 23.93
CA SER A 37 -1.85 20.03 24.91
C SER A 37 -1.75 18.62 24.31
N GLY A 38 -2.59 18.31 23.32
CA GLY A 38 -2.57 17.02 22.65
C GLY A 38 -1.37 16.92 21.72
N LEU A 39 -1.15 17.96 20.90
CA LEU A 39 0.03 18.06 20.04
C LEU A 39 1.34 17.93 20.85
N PHE A 40 1.42 18.58 22.01
CA PHE A 40 2.57 18.45 22.90
C PHE A 40 2.79 17.01 23.40
N ARG A 41 1.71 16.29 23.78
CA ARG A 41 1.80 14.89 24.21
C ARG A 41 2.23 13.96 23.08
N SER A 42 1.63 14.09 21.90
CA SER A 42 2.01 13.32 20.70
C SER A 42 3.49 13.57 20.37
N THR A 43 3.90 14.84 20.27
CA THR A 43 5.29 15.24 20.01
C THR A 43 6.26 14.60 21.01
N LEU A 44 5.96 14.67 22.31
CA LEU A 44 6.82 14.07 23.34
C LEU A 44 6.96 12.55 23.17
N LEU A 45 5.86 11.82 22.94
CA LEU A 45 5.86 10.37 22.79
C LEU A 45 6.61 9.92 21.53
N HIS A 46 6.46 10.65 20.42
CA HIS A 46 7.23 10.41 19.21
C HIS A 46 8.73 10.67 19.41
N ARG A 47 9.11 11.78 20.05
CA ARG A 47 10.52 12.09 20.38
C ARG A 47 11.14 11.01 21.27
N LEU A 48 10.41 10.52 22.27
CA LEU A 48 10.88 9.43 23.13
C LEU A 48 11.04 8.12 22.34
N SER A 49 10.12 7.81 21.42
CA SER A 49 10.23 6.63 20.56
C SER A 49 11.49 6.67 19.67
N VAL A 50 11.86 7.84 19.15
CA VAL A 50 13.13 8.03 18.40
C VAL A 50 14.36 7.70 19.25
N LEU A 51 14.30 7.99 20.56
CA LEU A 51 15.36 7.69 21.52
C LEU A 51 15.36 6.23 21.99
N GLY A 52 14.47 5.38 21.45
CA GLY A 52 14.29 4.00 21.92
C GLY A 52 13.58 3.90 23.28
N VAL A 53 12.89 4.96 23.70
CA VAL A 53 12.07 5.02 24.92
C VAL A 53 10.62 4.84 24.52
N HIS A 54 10.16 3.58 24.45
CA HIS A 54 8.81 3.22 24.00
C HIS A 54 7.77 3.36 25.11
N TRP A 55 7.78 4.48 25.82
CA TRP A 55 6.80 4.77 26.88
C TRP A 55 5.36 4.76 26.36
N GLY A 56 5.16 5.16 25.10
CA GLY A 56 3.89 5.01 24.40
C GLY A 56 4.03 4.13 23.16
N LYS A 57 3.10 3.19 23.00
CA LYS A 57 2.92 2.42 21.76
C LYS A 57 1.70 2.96 21.03
N LEU A 58 1.88 3.44 19.81
CA LEU A 58 0.79 3.96 18.97
C LEU A 58 -0.05 2.79 18.47
N THR A 59 -1.33 2.75 18.84
CA THR A 59 -2.28 1.69 18.44
C THR A 59 -3.15 2.11 17.28
N ASP A 60 -3.37 3.42 17.12
CA ASP A 60 -4.11 4.01 16.01
C ASP A 60 -3.54 5.41 15.74
N SER A 61 -2.99 5.59 14.55
CA SER A 61 -2.40 6.85 14.11
C SER A 61 -3.43 7.86 13.58
N GLY A 62 -4.71 7.50 13.47
CA GLY A 62 -5.73 8.42 12.95
C GLY A 62 -5.47 8.84 11.51
N ARG A 63 -4.89 7.97 10.68
CA ARG A 63 -4.51 8.24 9.27
C ARG A 63 -5.70 8.38 8.30
N SER A 64 -6.93 8.55 8.79
CA SER A 64 -8.07 8.85 7.92
C SER A 64 -8.24 10.37 7.79
N ARG A 65 -8.62 10.86 6.60
CA ARG A 65 -8.95 12.28 6.40
C ARG A 65 -10.04 12.68 7.40
N GLY A 66 -9.70 13.52 8.37
CA GLY A 66 -10.62 14.03 9.39
C GLY A 66 -10.49 13.41 10.79
N THR A 67 -9.65 12.37 10.99
CA THR A 67 -9.34 11.86 12.33
C THR A 67 -8.12 12.56 12.93
N PHE A 68 -8.36 13.65 13.66
CA PHE A 68 -7.30 14.37 14.39
C PHE A 68 -6.96 13.74 15.74
N ARG A 69 -7.00 12.41 15.82
CA ARG A 69 -6.79 11.67 17.07
C ARG A 69 -5.81 10.55 16.91
N GLU A 70 -4.86 10.50 17.83
CA GLU A 70 -4.03 9.32 18.05
C GLU A 70 -4.53 8.55 19.26
N ARG A 71 -4.34 7.23 19.24
CA ARG A 71 -4.52 6.36 20.41
C ARG A 71 -3.19 5.70 20.75
N TRP A 72 -2.85 5.75 22.03
CA TRP A 72 -1.61 5.24 22.58
C TRP A 72 -1.89 4.32 23.75
N THR A 73 -1.09 3.27 23.90
CA THR A 73 -0.98 2.51 25.14
C THR A 73 0.31 2.93 25.83
N LEU A 74 0.19 3.49 27.03
CA LEU A 74 1.33 3.94 27.82
C LEU A 74 1.72 2.89 28.86
N SER A 75 3.01 2.59 28.98
CA SER A 75 3.57 1.79 30.07
C SER A 75 5.01 2.19 30.30
N TRP A 76 5.36 2.55 31.54
CA TRP A 76 6.71 2.94 31.91
C TRP A 76 7.54 1.76 32.40
N GLU A 77 8.71 1.58 31.81
CA GLU A 77 9.70 0.58 32.20
C GLU A 77 10.96 1.27 32.78
N PRO A 78 11.55 0.77 33.88
CA PRO A 78 12.77 1.35 34.48
C PRO A 78 13.94 1.50 33.49
N GLU A 79 14.05 0.59 32.51
CA GLU A 79 15.06 0.55 31.47
C GLU A 79 15.06 1.82 30.60
N TYR A 80 13.92 2.51 30.49
CA TYR A 80 13.83 3.77 29.77
C TYR A 80 14.70 4.88 30.36
N ALA A 81 14.94 4.88 31.68
CA ALA A 81 15.86 5.82 32.30
C ALA A 81 17.31 5.58 31.81
N VAL A 82 17.70 4.31 31.64
CA VAL A 82 19.02 3.93 31.10
C VAL A 82 19.13 4.35 29.64
N ARG A 83 18.10 4.07 28.82
CA ARG A 83 18.04 4.50 27.41
C ARG A 83 18.19 6.00 27.25
N LEU A 84 17.60 6.81 28.14
CA LEU A 84 17.79 8.26 28.11
C LEU A 84 19.24 8.65 28.36
N VAL A 85 19.91 8.03 29.34
CA VAL A 85 21.32 8.32 29.62
C VAL A 85 22.22 7.95 28.44
N GLU A 86 21.96 6.83 27.76
CA GLU A 86 22.69 6.41 26.56
C GLU A 86 22.57 7.44 25.42
N ASN A 87 21.44 8.14 25.32
CA ASN A 87 21.19 9.14 24.29
C ASN A 87 21.75 10.54 24.63
N LEU A 88 22.40 10.74 25.78
CA LEU A 88 22.98 12.02 26.17
C LEU A 88 24.04 12.53 25.17
N VAL A 89 24.69 11.60 24.46
CA VAL A 89 25.67 11.92 23.40
C VAL A 89 25.07 12.77 22.27
N TYR A 90 23.75 12.70 22.06
CA TYR A 90 23.05 13.46 21.02
C TYR A 90 22.54 14.82 21.48
N GLY A 91 22.49 15.09 22.79
CA GLY A 91 22.10 16.39 23.32
C GLY A 91 21.56 16.35 24.75
N PRO A 92 21.48 17.52 25.42
CA PRO A 92 21.08 17.61 26.83
C PRO A 92 19.56 17.69 27.06
N THR A 93 18.75 17.85 26.01
CA THR A 93 17.28 17.88 26.06
C THR A 93 16.68 16.80 25.17
N ILE A 94 15.45 16.37 25.45
CA ILE A 94 14.73 15.35 24.67
C ILE A 94 14.66 15.75 23.20
N GLU A 95 14.40 17.03 22.92
CA GLU A 95 14.37 17.56 21.55
C GLU A 95 15.73 17.49 20.85
N LYS A 96 16.81 17.93 21.52
CA LYS A 96 18.15 17.92 20.91
C LYS A 96 18.67 16.51 20.70
N ALA A 97 18.50 15.66 21.70
CA ALA A 97 18.89 14.25 21.61
C ALA A 97 18.14 13.54 20.49
N ALA A 98 16.82 13.76 20.36
CA ALA A 98 16.03 13.12 19.32
C ALA A 98 16.41 13.63 17.93
N ASN A 99 16.66 14.94 17.76
CA ASN A 99 17.22 15.48 16.51
C ASN A 99 18.54 14.80 16.14
N GLY A 100 19.52 14.79 17.06
CA GLY A 100 20.85 14.22 16.80
C GLY A 100 20.80 12.73 16.49
N ARG A 101 19.98 11.96 17.22
CA ARG A 101 19.79 10.54 16.98
C ARG A 101 19.18 10.28 15.60
N LEU A 102 18.16 11.03 15.23
CA LEU A 102 17.47 10.83 13.95
C LEU A 102 18.34 11.28 12.76
N ILE A 103 19.13 12.35 12.91
CA ILE A 103 20.15 12.75 11.91
C ILE A 103 21.18 11.63 11.71
N GLN A 104 21.64 10.99 12.79
CA GLN A 104 22.55 9.84 12.66
C GLN A 104 21.89 8.68 11.91
N MET A 105 20.62 8.38 12.20
CA MET A 105 19.87 7.32 11.49
C MET A 105 19.68 7.65 10.01
N ILE A 106 19.38 8.92 9.68
CA ILE A 106 19.29 9.41 8.29
C ILE A 106 20.61 9.18 7.57
N GLY A 107 21.74 9.53 8.20
CA GLY A 107 23.07 9.34 7.61
C GLY A 107 23.48 7.87 7.42
N ALA A 108 22.84 6.94 8.13
CA ALA A 108 23.06 5.50 8.02
C ALA A 108 22.05 4.81 7.08
N ALA A 109 20.97 5.49 6.68
CA ALA A 109 19.95 4.92 5.81
C ALA A 109 20.52 4.72 4.39
N THR A 110 20.24 3.56 3.79
CA THR A 110 20.79 3.20 2.48
C THR A 110 19.76 3.26 1.35
N SER A 111 18.48 3.44 1.67
CA SER A 111 17.38 3.44 0.69
C SER A 111 16.44 4.63 0.88
N LEU A 112 15.82 5.08 -0.22
CA LEU A 112 14.87 6.21 -0.24
C LEU A 112 13.64 5.96 0.64
N ASP A 113 13.11 4.74 0.68
CA ASP A 113 11.94 4.39 1.51
C ASP A 113 12.26 4.54 3.01
N ALA A 114 13.43 4.06 3.45
CA ALA A 114 13.89 4.20 4.82
C ALA A 114 14.12 5.68 5.17
N MET A 115 14.74 6.45 4.27
CA MET A 115 14.92 7.90 4.46
C MET A 115 13.59 8.64 4.55
N ALA A 116 12.63 8.36 3.67
CA ALA A 116 11.31 8.96 3.68
C ALA A 116 10.57 8.68 5.01
N ALA A 117 10.64 7.45 5.52
CA ALA A 117 10.08 7.08 6.80
C ALA A 117 10.75 7.82 7.98
N LEU A 118 12.06 8.04 7.93
CA LEU A 118 12.78 8.84 8.95
C LEU A 118 12.38 10.31 8.88
N VAL A 119 12.28 10.89 7.69
CA VAL A 119 11.81 12.27 7.48
C VAL A 119 10.39 12.44 8.00
N GLN A 120 9.49 11.49 7.71
CA GLN A 120 8.16 11.46 8.31
C GLN A 120 8.25 11.49 9.83
N GLY A 121 9.03 10.59 10.43
CA GLY A 121 9.23 10.55 11.88
C GLY A 121 9.77 11.86 12.47
N ALA A 122 10.68 12.54 11.75
CA ALA A 122 11.20 13.86 12.15
C ALA A 122 10.09 14.91 12.21
N ILE A 123 9.25 14.91 11.18
CA ILE A 123 8.14 15.83 11.02
C ILE A 123 7.06 15.58 12.09
N THR A 124 6.62 14.32 12.26
CA THR A 124 5.64 13.94 13.30
C THR A 124 6.15 14.28 14.71
N ALA A 125 7.46 14.12 14.96
CA ALA A 125 8.10 14.45 16.23
C ALA A 125 8.47 15.95 16.38
N ASN A 126 8.12 16.80 15.41
CA ASN A 126 8.48 18.22 15.34
C ASN A 126 9.98 18.46 15.61
N LEU A 127 10.84 17.73 14.89
CA LEU A 127 12.30 17.75 15.00
C LEU A 127 12.92 18.48 13.80
N SER A 128 12.90 19.81 13.82
CA SER A 128 13.24 20.63 12.65
C SER A 128 14.64 20.43 12.09
N GLU A 129 15.66 20.20 12.93
CA GLU A 129 17.03 19.98 12.43
C GLU A 129 17.12 18.66 11.67
N ALA A 130 16.47 17.61 12.19
CA ALA A 130 16.40 16.32 11.53
C ALA A 130 15.52 16.34 10.27
N SER A 131 14.40 17.08 10.27
CA SER A 131 13.56 17.26 9.08
C SER A 131 14.33 17.95 7.95
N ILE A 132 15.06 19.03 8.24
CA ILE A 132 15.88 19.75 7.25
C ILE A 132 16.99 18.86 6.71
N ALA A 133 17.75 18.19 7.58
CA ALA A 133 18.84 17.32 7.19
C ALA A 133 18.34 16.12 6.36
N GLY A 134 17.23 15.51 6.78
CA GLY A 134 16.62 14.38 6.09
C GLY A 134 16.08 14.73 4.72
N LEU A 135 15.43 15.90 4.59
CA LEU A 135 14.95 16.37 3.29
C LEU A 135 16.10 16.61 2.30
N ALA A 136 17.19 17.25 2.75
CA ALA A 136 18.38 17.43 1.92
C ALA A 136 19.02 16.08 1.53
N ALA A 137 19.07 15.12 2.45
CA ALA A 137 19.57 13.78 2.16
C ALA A 137 18.67 13.02 1.16
N LEU A 138 17.36 13.19 1.23
CA LEU A 138 16.39 12.59 0.32
C LEU A 138 16.53 13.18 -1.08
N GLU A 139 16.63 14.51 -1.20
CA GLU A 139 16.88 15.20 -2.47
C GLU A 139 18.19 14.72 -3.15
N ASP A 140 19.27 14.59 -2.37
CA ASP A 140 20.59 14.12 -2.84
C ASP A 140 20.58 12.62 -3.23
N ARG A 141 19.92 11.77 -2.44
CA ARG A 141 19.76 10.34 -2.75
C ARG A 141 18.90 10.15 -4.00
N ALA A 142 17.80 10.89 -4.13
CA ALA A 142 16.93 10.85 -5.29
C ALA A 142 17.69 11.27 -6.56
N ALA A 143 18.54 12.31 -6.48
CA ALA A 143 19.37 12.75 -7.61
C ALA A 143 20.39 11.69 -8.09
N ARG A 144 20.72 10.69 -7.26
CA ARG A 144 21.62 9.58 -7.60
C ARG A 144 20.91 8.26 -7.87
N SER A 145 19.60 8.19 -7.62
CA SER A 145 18.85 6.95 -7.75
C SER A 145 18.53 6.69 -9.21
N SER A 146 19.03 5.59 -9.77
CA SER A 146 18.64 5.10 -11.10
C SER A 146 17.71 3.90 -11.04
N GLU A 147 17.48 3.34 -9.85
CA GLU A 147 16.71 2.11 -9.66
C GLU A 147 15.22 2.43 -9.54
N CYS A 148 14.45 2.01 -10.55
CA CYS A 148 13.00 2.25 -10.62
C CYS A 148 12.27 1.74 -9.38
N LEU A 149 12.59 0.53 -8.91
CA LEU A 149 11.92 -0.04 -7.74
C LEU A 149 12.12 0.81 -6.49
N GLU A 150 13.33 1.34 -6.28
CA GLU A 150 13.63 2.24 -5.17
C GLU A 150 12.79 3.51 -5.25
N ILE A 151 12.70 4.11 -6.44
CA ILE A 151 11.85 5.29 -6.70
C ILE A 151 10.39 4.99 -6.35
N LEU A 152 9.80 3.92 -6.91
CA LEU A 152 8.39 3.57 -6.67
C LEU A 152 8.09 3.32 -5.19
N THR A 153 8.98 2.63 -4.47
CA THR A 153 8.77 2.35 -3.04
C THR A 153 8.88 3.59 -2.15
N SER A 154 9.51 4.66 -2.64
CA SER A 154 9.61 5.93 -1.93
C SER A 154 8.38 6.83 -2.09
N VAL A 155 7.57 6.63 -3.14
CA VAL A 155 6.38 7.45 -3.43
C VAL A 155 5.33 7.40 -2.31
N PRO A 156 4.90 6.21 -1.80
CA PRO A 156 3.87 6.15 -0.76
C PRO A 156 4.20 6.91 0.54
N PRO A 157 5.37 6.73 1.18
CA PRO A 157 5.68 7.47 2.41
C PRO A 157 5.77 8.98 2.17
N LEU A 158 6.27 9.43 1.01
CA LEU A 158 6.30 10.87 0.67
C LEU A 158 4.90 11.45 0.46
N ALA A 159 4.03 10.71 -0.23
CA ALA A 159 2.63 11.07 -0.44
C ALA A 159 1.87 11.21 0.89
N ASP A 160 2.09 10.29 1.83
CA ASP A 160 1.50 10.34 3.16
C ASP A 160 1.90 11.63 3.90
N ILE A 161 3.18 12.00 3.90
CA ILE A 161 3.67 13.22 4.56
C ILE A 161 2.96 14.46 4.01
N ILE A 162 2.80 14.55 2.68
CA ILE A 162 2.16 15.68 2.00
C ILE A 162 0.67 15.72 2.34
N ARG A 163 -0.03 14.58 2.23
CA ARG A 163 -1.48 14.48 2.37
C ARG A 163 -1.97 14.70 3.79
N TYR A 164 -1.24 14.19 4.79
CA TYR A 164 -1.64 14.31 6.20
C TYR A 164 -1.15 15.60 6.86
N GLY A 165 -0.39 16.44 6.13
CA GLY A 165 -0.09 17.81 6.55
C GLY A 165 0.76 17.89 7.81
N GLU A 166 1.59 16.88 8.05
CA GLU A 166 2.43 16.81 9.24
C GLU A 166 3.57 17.85 9.18
N ALA A 167 3.94 18.30 7.97
CA ALA A 167 5.10 19.14 7.68
C ALA A 167 4.82 20.65 7.69
N ARG A 168 5.87 21.46 7.91
CA ARG A 168 5.78 22.92 7.76
C ARG A 168 5.58 23.28 6.28
N LYS A 169 4.89 24.39 5.98
CA LYS A 169 4.60 24.84 4.59
C LYS A 169 5.81 24.77 3.64
N THR A 170 7.00 25.19 4.10
CA THR A 170 8.23 25.17 3.28
C THR A 170 8.75 23.76 3.03
N GLU A 171 8.62 22.87 4.02
CA GLU A 171 8.98 21.44 3.89
C GLU A 171 8.00 20.73 2.98
N THR A 172 6.70 21.00 3.12
CA THR A 172 5.66 20.48 2.23
C THR A 172 5.94 20.85 0.77
N ALA A 173 6.24 22.12 0.48
CA ALA A 173 6.51 22.56 -0.88
C ALA A 173 7.72 21.86 -1.52
N ARG A 174 8.79 21.65 -0.75
CA ARG A 174 9.96 20.90 -1.22
C ARG A 174 9.65 19.42 -1.44
N LEU A 175 8.93 18.80 -0.51
CA LEU A 175 8.50 17.41 -0.62
C LEU A 175 7.59 17.19 -1.83
N SER A 176 6.65 18.10 -2.09
CA SER A 176 5.79 18.07 -3.28
C SER A 176 6.61 18.09 -4.56
N GLY A 177 7.54 19.05 -4.71
CA GLY A 177 8.39 19.12 -5.90
C GLY A 177 9.30 17.89 -6.07
N LEU A 178 9.79 17.31 -4.97
CA LEU A 178 10.57 16.08 -4.99
C LEU A 178 9.72 14.86 -5.39
N LEU A 179 8.51 14.76 -4.85
CA LEU A 179 7.56 13.70 -5.17
C LEU A 179 7.19 13.73 -6.67
N GLU A 180 6.84 14.91 -7.19
CA GLU A 180 6.51 15.08 -8.62
C GLU A 180 7.67 14.64 -9.51
N ARG A 181 8.90 15.04 -9.17
CA ARG A 181 10.10 14.61 -9.89
C ARG A 181 10.28 13.09 -9.89
N LEU A 182 10.10 12.45 -8.73
CA LEU A 182 10.21 11.00 -8.57
C LEU A 182 9.11 10.26 -9.33
N ILE A 183 7.89 10.81 -9.41
CA ILE A 183 6.80 10.21 -10.20
C ILE A 183 7.15 10.23 -11.69
N VAL A 184 7.65 11.35 -12.20
CA VAL A 184 8.08 11.48 -13.60
C VAL A 184 9.25 10.54 -13.91
N GLU A 185 10.29 10.55 -13.09
CA GLU A 185 11.46 9.67 -13.23
C GLU A 185 11.05 8.19 -13.15
N GLY A 186 10.18 7.84 -12.20
CA GLY A 186 9.62 6.50 -12.02
C GLY A 186 8.86 6.03 -13.25
N GLY A 187 7.98 6.88 -13.81
CA GLY A 187 7.24 6.59 -15.04
C GLY A 187 8.16 6.31 -16.23
N ILE A 188 9.21 7.11 -16.41
CA ILE A 188 10.20 6.92 -17.49
C ILE A 188 10.99 5.61 -17.30
N ALA A 189 11.42 5.33 -16.08
CA ALA A 189 12.23 4.15 -15.76
C ALA A 189 11.42 2.84 -15.79
N LEU A 190 10.10 2.92 -15.62
CA LEU A 190 9.22 1.76 -15.44
C LEU A 190 9.28 0.76 -16.61
N ALA A 191 9.24 1.27 -17.85
CA ALA A 191 9.27 0.42 -19.04
C ALA A 191 10.59 -0.37 -19.17
N TYR A 192 11.70 0.18 -18.66
CA TYR A 192 12.99 -0.51 -18.63
C TYR A 192 13.04 -1.54 -17.50
N ALA A 193 12.53 -1.18 -16.32
CA ALA A 193 12.50 -2.04 -15.15
C ALA A 193 11.58 -3.27 -15.34
N ALA A 194 10.57 -3.18 -16.21
CA ALA A 194 9.64 -4.28 -16.48
C ALA A 194 10.22 -5.41 -17.38
N ARG A 195 11.41 -5.24 -17.95
CA ARG A 195 11.94 -6.13 -18.99
C ARG A 195 12.56 -7.41 -18.42
N ASP A 196 12.16 -8.55 -18.98
CA ASP A 196 12.76 -9.88 -18.75
C ASP A 196 12.87 -10.27 -17.27
N LEU A 197 11.93 -9.82 -16.45
CA LEU A 197 11.88 -10.13 -15.03
C LEU A 197 11.58 -11.61 -14.80
N ASP A 198 12.18 -12.18 -13.76
CA ASP A 198 11.71 -13.45 -13.22
C ASP A 198 10.36 -13.28 -12.48
N ALA A 199 9.78 -14.39 -12.02
CA ALA A 199 8.50 -14.38 -11.33
C ALA A 199 8.53 -13.55 -10.03
N GLN A 200 9.61 -13.65 -9.25
CA GLN A 200 9.73 -12.96 -7.96
C GLN A 200 9.88 -11.45 -8.16
N ALA A 201 10.74 -11.04 -9.07
CA ALA A 201 10.94 -9.65 -9.44
C ALA A 201 9.67 -9.04 -10.05
N SER A 202 8.92 -9.80 -10.86
CA SER A 202 7.62 -9.37 -11.40
C SER A 202 6.61 -9.08 -10.28
N THR A 203 6.49 -9.97 -9.29
CA THR A 203 5.59 -9.76 -8.15
C THR A 203 6.00 -8.54 -7.33
N THR A 204 7.30 -8.37 -7.07
CA THR A 204 7.82 -7.21 -6.33
C THR A 204 7.52 -5.90 -7.07
N LEU A 205 7.76 -5.83 -8.37
CA LEU A 205 7.48 -4.64 -9.18
C LEU A 205 5.98 -4.33 -9.22
N VAL A 206 5.12 -5.32 -9.42
CA VAL A 206 3.65 -5.13 -9.38
C VAL A 206 3.19 -4.57 -8.04
N GLY A 207 3.73 -5.07 -6.93
CA GLY A 207 3.42 -4.54 -5.60
C GLY A 207 3.83 -3.06 -5.44
N ALA A 208 4.98 -2.68 -5.97
CA ALA A 208 5.45 -1.30 -5.94
C ALA A 208 4.63 -0.38 -6.87
N MET A 209 4.30 -0.83 -8.09
CA MET A 209 3.46 -0.10 -9.05
C MET A 209 2.10 0.25 -8.44
N ARG A 210 1.43 -0.72 -7.80
CA ARG A 210 0.11 -0.50 -7.20
C ARG A 210 0.15 0.51 -6.05
N LYS A 211 1.12 0.36 -5.14
CA LYS A 211 1.26 1.28 -4.01
C LYS A 211 1.61 2.70 -4.48
N ALA A 212 2.47 2.81 -5.48
CA ALA A 212 2.82 4.10 -6.08
C ALA A 212 1.60 4.74 -6.76
N ASP A 213 0.85 3.99 -7.58
CA ASP A 213 -0.35 4.48 -8.26
C ASP A 213 -1.42 4.95 -7.25
N GLU A 214 -1.70 4.15 -6.22
CA GLU A 214 -2.61 4.53 -5.12
C GLU A 214 -2.15 5.83 -4.47
N ALA A 215 -0.88 5.93 -4.08
CA ALA A 215 -0.33 7.14 -3.47
C ALA A 215 -0.40 8.37 -4.39
N ILE A 216 -0.09 8.22 -5.68
CA ILE A 216 -0.19 9.28 -6.70
C ILE A 216 -1.64 9.76 -6.83
N SER A 217 -2.59 8.83 -6.90
CA SER A 217 -4.02 9.16 -7.00
C SER A 217 -4.52 9.94 -5.77
N LEU A 218 -3.97 9.67 -4.60
CA LEU A 218 -4.37 10.29 -3.33
C LEU A 218 -3.78 11.69 -3.10
N VAL A 219 -2.66 12.01 -3.74
CA VAL A 219 -2.01 13.33 -3.68
C VAL A 219 -2.57 14.29 -4.72
N GLU A 220 -3.16 13.77 -5.81
CA GLU A 220 -3.72 14.57 -6.90
C GLU A 220 -2.70 15.58 -7.48
N PRO A 221 -1.53 15.14 -7.97
CA PRO A 221 -0.52 16.02 -8.54
C PRO A 221 -1.00 16.68 -9.84
N GLU A 222 -0.22 17.64 -10.35
CA GLU A 222 -0.50 18.31 -11.63
C GLU A 222 -0.64 17.29 -12.78
N GLN A 223 -1.41 17.67 -13.80
CA GLN A 223 -1.85 16.71 -14.82
C GLN A 223 -0.70 16.20 -15.70
N ASP A 224 0.33 17.01 -15.92
CA ASP A 224 1.55 16.61 -16.64
C ASP A 224 2.32 15.52 -15.88
N VAL A 225 2.38 15.59 -14.55
CA VAL A 225 2.98 14.55 -13.68
C VAL A 225 2.16 13.26 -13.74
N LEU A 226 0.84 13.37 -13.67
CA LEU A 226 -0.07 12.23 -13.84
C LEU A 226 0.09 11.56 -15.21
N ASP A 227 0.17 12.36 -16.26
CA ASP A 227 0.35 11.87 -17.63
C ASP A 227 1.71 11.18 -17.81
N ALA A 228 2.79 11.69 -17.19
CA ALA A 228 4.09 11.04 -17.20
C ALA A 228 4.05 9.63 -16.58
N TRP A 229 3.37 9.48 -15.44
CA TRP A 229 3.16 8.18 -14.79
C TRP A 229 2.38 7.21 -15.70
N ARG A 230 1.26 7.68 -16.26
CA ARG A 230 0.38 6.89 -17.14
C ARG A 230 1.07 6.49 -18.44
N ASN A 231 1.88 7.37 -19.03
CA ASN A 231 2.69 7.05 -20.19
C ASN A 231 3.71 5.94 -19.89
N GLY A 232 4.28 5.93 -18.69
CA GLY A 232 5.12 4.83 -18.20
C GLY A 232 4.37 3.50 -18.13
N LEU A 233 3.16 3.50 -17.56
CA LEU A 233 2.29 2.31 -17.54
C LEU A 233 1.91 1.84 -18.95
N ALA A 234 1.60 2.76 -19.86
CA ALA A 234 1.29 2.43 -21.26
C ALA A 234 2.49 1.79 -21.97
N ALA A 235 3.69 2.34 -21.77
CA ALA A 235 4.92 1.78 -22.32
C ALA A 235 5.23 0.36 -21.79
N VAL A 236 4.91 0.08 -20.52
CA VAL A 236 4.98 -1.28 -19.96
C VAL A 236 3.99 -2.23 -20.63
N LEU A 237 2.74 -1.78 -20.84
CA LEU A 237 1.68 -2.59 -21.45
C LEU A 237 1.99 -2.94 -22.91
N ASP A 238 2.51 -1.97 -23.67
CA ASP A 238 2.88 -2.13 -25.08
C ASP A 238 4.23 -2.84 -25.26
N GLY A 239 5.05 -2.90 -24.21
CA GLY A 239 6.36 -3.54 -24.20
C GLY A 239 6.29 -5.06 -24.42
N SER A 240 6.99 -5.55 -25.44
CA SER A 240 7.04 -7.00 -25.76
C SER A 240 7.89 -7.83 -24.80
N ARG A 241 8.73 -7.18 -23.98
CA ARG A 241 9.63 -7.83 -23.00
C ARG A 241 9.10 -7.78 -21.57
N SER A 242 7.94 -7.17 -21.35
CA SER A 242 7.26 -7.17 -20.07
C SER A 242 6.67 -8.55 -19.79
N THR A 243 6.80 -9.03 -18.56
CA THR A 243 6.09 -10.26 -18.18
C THR A 243 4.58 -10.02 -18.22
N ALA A 244 3.81 -11.07 -18.51
CA ALA A 244 2.36 -10.97 -18.63
C ALA A 244 1.70 -10.41 -17.35
N LEU A 245 2.25 -10.76 -16.17
CA LEU A 245 1.82 -10.25 -14.87
C LEU A 245 1.95 -8.72 -14.77
N VAL A 246 3.11 -8.18 -15.14
CA VAL A 246 3.40 -6.75 -15.06
C VAL A 246 2.56 -5.97 -16.09
N ALA A 247 2.43 -6.50 -17.31
CA ALA A 247 1.56 -5.92 -18.34
C ALA A 247 0.07 -5.93 -17.93
N GLY A 248 -0.41 -7.01 -17.30
CA GLY A 248 -1.77 -7.11 -16.76
C GLY A 248 -2.02 -6.06 -15.68
N CYS A 249 -1.07 -5.86 -14.77
CA CYS A 249 -1.14 -4.82 -13.75
C CYS A 249 -1.21 -3.42 -14.39
N ALA A 250 -0.34 -3.12 -15.35
CA ALA A 250 -0.35 -1.82 -16.03
C ALA A 250 -1.68 -1.55 -16.75
N ALA A 251 -2.23 -2.54 -17.46
CA ALA A 251 -3.54 -2.44 -18.09
C ALA A 251 -4.67 -2.15 -17.09
N HIS A 252 -4.64 -2.82 -15.93
CA HIS A 252 -5.63 -2.59 -14.89
C HIS A 252 -5.54 -1.16 -14.32
N LEU A 253 -4.33 -0.68 -13.98
CA LEU A 253 -4.15 0.69 -13.46
C LEU A 253 -4.60 1.75 -14.48
N LEU A 254 -4.26 1.57 -15.76
CA LEU A 254 -4.74 2.46 -16.83
C LEU A 254 -6.26 2.43 -17.00
N TYR A 255 -6.89 1.25 -16.85
CA TYR A 255 -8.33 1.10 -16.91
C TYR A 255 -9.02 1.77 -15.71
N GLU A 256 -8.50 1.60 -14.49
CA GLU A 256 -9.04 2.27 -13.31
C GLU A 256 -8.92 3.79 -13.41
N ALA A 257 -7.84 4.30 -14.00
CA ALA A 257 -7.63 5.72 -14.25
C ALA A 257 -8.46 6.26 -15.43
N GLY A 258 -9.20 5.42 -16.16
CA GLY A 258 -9.99 5.80 -17.34
C GLY A 258 -9.17 6.09 -18.61
N HIS A 259 -7.87 5.78 -18.60
CA HIS A 259 -6.97 5.92 -19.76
C HIS A 259 -7.03 4.75 -20.73
N LEU A 260 -7.47 3.59 -20.24
CA LEU A 260 -7.89 2.46 -21.08
C LEU A 260 -9.41 2.36 -21.04
N SER A 261 -10.07 2.57 -22.18
CA SER A 261 -11.53 2.46 -22.26
C SER A 261 -12.00 1.03 -22.00
N ALA A 262 -13.26 0.87 -21.59
CA ALA A 262 -13.85 -0.46 -21.37
C ALA A 262 -13.81 -1.35 -22.62
N ASP A 263 -14.06 -0.79 -23.80
CA ASP A 263 -13.97 -1.52 -25.08
C ASP A 263 -12.54 -1.94 -25.39
N ALA A 264 -11.56 -1.05 -25.18
CA ALA A 264 -10.15 -1.35 -25.39
C ALA A 264 -9.64 -2.41 -24.40
N ALA A 265 -10.04 -2.32 -23.13
CA ALA A 265 -9.73 -3.31 -22.11
C ALA A 265 -10.36 -4.68 -22.44
N THR A 266 -11.62 -4.71 -22.88
CA THR A 266 -12.31 -5.92 -23.32
C THR A 266 -11.58 -6.58 -24.49
N GLY A 267 -11.23 -5.81 -25.53
CA GLY A 267 -10.47 -6.31 -26.68
C GLY A 267 -9.05 -6.78 -26.31
N LEU A 268 -8.39 -6.10 -25.38
CA LEU A 268 -7.09 -6.49 -24.85
C LEU A 268 -7.17 -7.82 -24.08
N ILE A 269 -8.16 -7.99 -23.20
CA ILE A 269 -8.39 -9.23 -22.45
C ILE A 269 -8.70 -10.38 -23.42
N ALA A 270 -9.63 -10.18 -24.35
CA ALA A 270 -9.98 -11.20 -25.33
C ALA A 270 -8.77 -11.67 -26.15
N ARG A 271 -7.88 -10.75 -26.52
CA ARG A 271 -6.61 -11.07 -27.22
C ARG A 271 -5.62 -11.81 -26.32
N ARG A 272 -5.40 -11.31 -25.10
CA ARG A 272 -4.41 -11.88 -24.16
C ARG A 272 -4.83 -13.24 -23.62
N LEU A 273 -6.12 -13.51 -23.52
CA LEU A 273 -6.66 -14.80 -23.06
C LEU A 273 -7.04 -15.74 -24.22
N SER A 274 -6.70 -15.41 -25.46
CA SER A 274 -7.05 -16.27 -26.59
C SER A 274 -6.45 -17.68 -26.47
N PRO A 275 -7.07 -18.73 -27.06
CA PRO A 275 -6.52 -20.09 -27.03
C PRO A 275 -5.10 -20.23 -27.61
N GLY A 276 -4.67 -19.28 -28.45
CA GLY A 276 -3.31 -19.24 -29.00
C GLY A 276 -2.26 -18.69 -28.05
N THR A 277 -2.65 -18.12 -26.90
CA THR A 277 -1.71 -17.62 -25.88
C THR A 277 -1.25 -18.78 -25.00
N PRO A 278 0.06 -18.89 -24.68
CA PRO A 278 0.53 -19.86 -23.70
C PRO A 278 -0.19 -19.73 -22.35
N VAL A 279 -0.59 -20.86 -21.76
CA VAL A 279 -1.33 -20.93 -20.48
C VAL A 279 -0.71 -20.05 -19.39
N THR A 280 0.62 -20.09 -19.25
CA THR A 280 1.36 -19.29 -18.26
C THR A 280 1.27 -17.79 -18.52
N GLU A 281 1.25 -17.36 -19.78
CA GLU A 281 1.10 -15.95 -20.15
C GLU A 281 -0.33 -15.46 -19.96
N ALA A 282 -1.33 -16.24 -20.40
CA ALA A 282 -2.74 -15.92 -20.19
C ALA A 282 -3.05 -15.81 -18.69
N ALA A 283 -2.57 -16.78 -17.91
CA ALA A 283 -2.71 -16.79 -16.47
C ALA A 283 -2.03 -15.58 -15.81
N GLY A 284 -0.76 -15.29 -16.15
CA GLY A 284 -0.05 -14.13 -15.63
C GLY A 284 -0.76 -12.81 -15.92
N PHE A 285 -1.23 -12.62 -17.15
CA PHE A 285 -1.98 -11.40 -17.51
C PHE A 285 -3.30 -11.29 -16.74
N PHE A 286 -4.07 -12.38 -16.66
CA PHE A 286 -5.32 -12.42 -15.91
C PHE A 286 -5.12 -12.09 -14.43
N GLU A 287 -4.09 -12.66 -13.80
CA GLU A 287 -3.73 -12.33 -12.42
C GLU A 287 -3.36 -10.86 -12.28
N GLY A 288 -2.47 -10.36 -13.13
CA GLY A 288 -2.01 -8.97 -13.09
C GLY A 288 -3.17 -7.99 -13.20
N PHE A 289 -4.15 -8.29 -14.06
CA PHE A 289 -5.32 -7.44 -14.25
C PHE A 289 -6.32 -7.54 -13.10
N PHE A 290 -6.63 -8.75 -12.61
CA PHE A 290 -7.77 -8.97 -11.71
C PHE A 290 -7.43 -9.20 -10.23
N SER A 291 -6.17 -9.36 -9.83
CA SER A 291 -5.81 -9.74 -8.44
C SER A 291 -6.43 -8.86 -7.36
N THR A 292 -6.56 -7.55 -7.60
CA THR A 292 -7.26 -6.59 -6.72
C THR A 292 -8.55 -6.04 -7.34
N ALA A 293 -8.85 -6.44 -8.58
CA ALA A 293 -9.91 -5.90 -9.40
C ALA A 293 -11.07 -6.88 -9.62
N GLY A 294 -11.10 -8.02 -8.91
CA GLY A 294 -12.13 -9.04 -9.11
C GLY A 294 -13.56 -8.49 -9.03
N GLN A 295 -13.77 -7.45 -8.21
CA GLN A 295 -15.07 -6.78 -8.08
C GLN A 295 -15.50 -6.06 -9.38
N ARG A 296 -14.56 -5.66 -10.25
CA ARG A 296 -14.87 -5.00 -11.53
C ARG A 296 -15.72 -5.89 -12.43
N LEU A 297 -15.54 -7.22 -12.37
CA LEU A 297 -16.36 -8.19 -13.12
C LEU A 297 -17.84 -8.18 -12.72
N ILE A 298 -18.17 -7.64 -11.54
CA ILE A 298 -19.55 -7.46 -11.09
C ILE A 298 -20.23 -6.36 -11.90
N TYR A 299 -19.51 -5.27 -12.17
CA TYR A 299 -20.07 -4.02 -12.69
C TYR A 299 -19.83 -3.82 -14.19
N ASP A 300 -18.75 -4.36 -14.75
CA ASP A 300 -18.41 -4.24 -16.16
C ASP A 300 -18.82 -5.50 -16.94
N GLU A 301 -19.88 -5.36 -17.74
CA GLU A 301 -20.43 -6.44 -18.55
C GLU A 301 -19.48 -6.86 -19.69
N GLY A 302 -18.71 -5.93 -20.26
CA GLY A 302 -17.76 -6.21 -21.34
C GLY A 302 -16.60 -7.06 -20.85
N LEU A 303 -15.96 -6.65 -19.73
CA LEU A 303 -14.90 -7.42 -19.09
C LEU A 303 -15.39 -8.80 -18.66
N ARG A 304 -16.59 -8.87 -18.06
CA ARG A 304 -17.20 -10.13 -17.67
C ARG A 304 -17.45 -11.04 -18.89
N GLY A 305 -17.99 -10.50 -19.98
CA GLY A 305 -18.23 -11.24 -21.21
C GLY A 305 -16.94 -11.77 -21.86
N ALA A 306 -15.85 -11.00 -21.85
CA ALA A 306 -14.55 -11.46 -22.36
C ALA A 306 -13.99 -12.62 -21.53
N VAL A 307 -14.11 -12.55 -20.20
CA VAL A 307 -13.68 -13.64 -19.30
C VAL A 307 -14.55 -14.88 -19.49
N ASP A 308 -15.87 -14.71 -19.61
CA ASP A 308 -16.82 -15.82 -19.84
C ASP A 308 -16.53 -16.53 -21.18
N ALA A 309 -16.35 -15.77 -22.26
CA ALA A 309 -16.02 -16.30 -23.57
C ALA A 309 -14.68 -17.07 -23.57
N TRP A 310 -13.68 -16.56 -22.84
CA TRP A 310 -12.41 -17.26 -22.65
C TRP A 310 -12.61 -18.58 -21.91
N LEU A 311 -13.26 -18.57 -20.75
CA LEU A 311 -13.51 -19.78 -19.96
C LEU A 311 -14.28 -20.84 -20.74
N ALA A 312 -15.27 -20.43 -21.54
CA ALA A 312 -16.05 -21.32 -22.40
C ALA A 312 -15.25 -21.89 -23.60
N SER A 313 -14.13 -21.27 -23.96
CA SER A 313 -13.26 -21.73 -25.05
C SER A 313 -12.21 -22.76 -24.62
N LEU A 314 -11.97 -22.91 -23.31
CA LEU A 314 -10.98 -23.83 -22.77
C LEU A 314 -11.47 -25.29 -22.86
N ASP A 315 -10.58 -26.20 -23.26
CA ASP A 315 -10.80 -27.63 -23.06
C ASP A 315 -10.64 -28.02 -21.58
N GLU A 316 -10.95 -29.27 -21.24
CA GLU A 316 -10.93 -29.75 -19.85
C GLU A 316 -9.54 -29.62 -19.20
N ASP A 317 -8.49 -30.06 -19.89
CA ASP A 317 -7.12 -30.03 -19.37
C ASP A 317 -6.62 -28.60 -19.16
N ALA A 318 -6.87 -27.70 -20.12
CA ALA A 318 -6.55 -26.29 -20.00
C ALA A 318 -7.36 -25.64 -18.87
N PHE A 319 -8.65 -25.92 -18.77
CA PHE A 319 -9.49 -25.39 -17.68
C PHE A 319 -8.95 -25.80 -16.31
N ILE A 320 -8.63 -27.09 -16.12
CA ILE A 320 -8.06 -27.62 -14.86
C ILE A 320 -6.73 -26.91 -14.55
N ALA A 321 -5.88 -26.69 -15.56
CA ALA A 321 -4.60 -25.99 -15.38
C ALA A 321 -4.76 -24.53 -14.89
N HIS A 322 -5.88 -23.86 -15.22
CA HIS A 322 -6.16 -22.49 -14.79
C HIS A 322 -6.87 -22.38 -13.42
N LEU A 323 -7.41 -23.48 -12.87
CA LEU A 323 -8.16 -23.45 -11.59
C LEU A 323 -7.38 -22.83 -10.41
N PRO A 324 -6.08 -23.11 -10.17
CA PRO A 324 -5.35 -22.50 -9.06
C PRO A 324 -5.28 -20.97 -9.17
N LEU A 325 -5.13 -20.46 -10.39
CA LEU A 325 -5.08 -19.04 -10.68
C LEU A 325 -6.45 -18.37 -10.43
N LEU A 326 -7.51 -18.94 -11.00
CA LEU A 326 -8.87 -18.46 -10.82
C LEU A 326 -9.22 -18.43 -9.34
N ARG A 327 -8.89 -19.49 -8.60
CA ARG A 327 -9.08 -19.55 -7.14
C ARG A 327 -8.38 -18.41 -6.42
N ARG A 328 -7.14 -18.07 -6.79
CA ARG A 328 -6.37 -16.99 -6.17
C ARG A 328 -6.93 -15.60 -6.50
N VAL A 329 -7.36 -15.36 -7.74
CA VAL A 329 -7.98 -14.09 -8.10
C VAL A 329 -9.31 -13.91 -7.37
N PHE A 330 -10.19 -14.91 -7.42
CA PHE A 330 -11.52 -14.83 -6.82
C PHE A 330 -11.54 -15.03 -5.29
N SER A 331 -10.43 -15.45 -4.66
CA SER A 331 -10.37 -15.56 -3.20
C SER A 331 -10.43 -14.21 -2.48
N HIS A 332 -10.08 -13.13 -3.17
CA HIS A 332 -10.16 -11.76 -2.63
C HIS A 332 -11.60 -11.24 -2.53
N LEU A 333 -12.55 -11.86 -3.23
CA LEU A 333 -13.95 -11.48 -3.14
C LEU A 333 -14.58 -11.98 -1.83
N ASP A 334 -15.31 -11.13 -1.13
CA ASP A 334 -16.09 -11.57 0.03
C ASP A 334 -17.30 -12.41 -0.39
N SER A 335 -18.08 -12.90 0.58
CA SER A 335 -19.27 -13.73 0.30
C SER A 335 -20.37 -12.98 -0.47
N MET A 336 -20.52 -11.67 -0.23
CA MET A 336 -21.52 -10.83 -0.88
C MET A 336 -21.12 -10.53 -2.32
N GLU A 337 -19.84 -10.23 -2.55
CA GLU A 337 -19.25 -9.95 -3.85
C GLU A 337 -19.31 -11.17 -4.78
N ARG A 338 -18.98 -12.35 -4.26
CA ARG A 338 -19.15 -13.61 -5.00
C ARG A 338 -20.60 -13.81 -5.43
N ARG A 339 -21.55 -13.59 -4.52
CA ARG A 339 -22.98 -13.69 -4.82
C ARG A 339 -23.40 -12.69 -5.90
N ARG A 340 -22.96 -11.43 -5.81
CA ARG A 340 -23.26 -10.42 -6.83
C ARG A 340 -22.64 -10.77 -8.19
N LEU A 341 -21.42 -11.30 -8.21
CA LEU A 341 -20.80 -11.77 -9.44
C LEU A 341 -21.60 -12.91 -10.06
N ILE A 342 -22.01 -13.90 -9.27
CA ILE A 342 -22.89 -14.99 -9.70
C ILE A 342 -24.20 -14.45 -10.28
N GLU A 343 -24.88 -13.54 -9.55
CA GLU A 343 -26.12 -12.91 -10.01
C GLU A 343 -25.91 -12.12 -11.31
N ALA A 344 -24.75 -11.52 -11.50
CA ALA A 344 -24.44 -10.73 -12.69
C ALA A 344 -24.07 -11.62 -13.90
N VAL A 345 -23.46 -12.79 -13.68
CA VAL A 345 -23.24 -13.82 -14.72
C VAL A 345 -24.56 -14.47 -15.14
N LEU A 346 -25.41 -14.83 -14.17
CA LEU A 346 -26.69 -15.50 -14.43
C LEU A 346 -27.83 -14.53 -14.83
N GLY A 347 -27.65 -13.23 -14.61
CA GLY A 347 -28.65 -12.18 -14.80
C GLY A 347 -29.67 -12.07 -13.65
N ARG A 348 -30.34 -10.92 -13.50
CA ARG A 348 -31.37 -10.65 -12.47
C ARG A 348 -32.63 -11.54 -12.54
N ALA A 349 -32.72 -12.45 -13.50
CA ALA A 349 -33.90 -13.29 -13.73
C ALA A 349 -33.59 -14.78 -14.04
N ALA A 350 -32.38 -15.28 -13.77
CA ALA A 350 -32.17 -16.72 -13.72
C ALA A 350 -31.82 -17.12 -12.29
N ARG A 351 -32.85 -17.47 -11.50
CA ARG A 351 -32.63 -18.58 -10.56
C ARG A 351 -32.14 -19.74 -11.43
N LEU A 352 -31.02 -20.36 -11.08
CA LEU A 352 -30.73 -21.69 -11.60
C LEU A 352 -32.04 -22.50 -11.51
N PRO A 353 -32.50 -23.16 -12.58
CA PRO A 353 -33.73 -23.92 -12.53
C PRO A 353 -33.74 -24.77 -11.26
N ALA A 354 -34.81 -24.66 -10.46
CA ALA A 354 -34.97 -25.57 -9.33
C ALA A 354 -34.96 -27.00 -9.92
N GLY A 355 -33.93 -27.79 -9.58
CA GLY A 355 -33.71 -29.10 -10.19
C GLY A 355 -32.75 -29.13 -11.38
N LEU A 356 -31.68 -28.33 -11.38
CA LEU A 356 -30.50 -28.66 -12.19
C LEU A 356 -30.06 -30.08 -11.86
N THR A 357 -30.30 -30.98 -12.81
CA THR A 357 -29.79 -32.36 -12.74
C THR A 357 -28.39 -32.34 -13.34
N PRO A 358 -27.36 -32.79 -12.58
CA PRO A 358 -26.02 -32.90 -13.13
C PRO A 358 -26.07 -33.75 -14.39
N THR A 359 -25.42 -33.30 -15.47
CA THR A 359 -25.20 -34.15 -16.63
C THR A 359 -24.59 -35.47 -16.14
N PRO A 360 -25.11 -36.64 -16.58
CA PRO A 360 -24.68 -37.94 -16.06
C PRO A 360 -23.16 -38.15 -16.17
N ASP A 361 -22.55 -37.46 -17.15
CA ASP A 361 -21.18 -37.64 -17.63
C ASP A 361 -20.13 -36.83 -16.84
N GLY A 362 -20.53 -35.92 -15.94
CA GLY A 362 -19.58 -35.08 -15.20
C GLY A 362 -18.74 -35.80 -14.11
N GLY A 363 -19.00 -37.09 -13.88
CA GLY A 363 -18.33 -37.86 -12.83
C GLY A 363 -18.72 -37.45 -11.40
N GLU A 364 -18.25 -38.21 -10.42
CA GLU A 364 -18.59 -38.03 -9.00
C GLU A 364 -17.97 -36.75 -8.41
N ALA A 365 -16.80 -36.33 -8.92
CA ALA A 365 -16.11 -35.13 -8.49
C ALA A 365 -16.88 -33.85 -8.84
N TRP A 366 -17.46 -33.77 -10.05
CA TRP A 366 -18.27 -32.64 -10.47
C TRP A 366 -19.56 -32.53 -9.65
N ARG A 367 -20.22 -33.66 -9.37
CA ARG A 367 -21.40 -33.71 -8.49
C ARG A 367 -21.12 -33.16 -7.09
N ARG A 368 -20.02 -33.58 -6.45
CA ARG A 368 -19.61 -33.04 -5.14
C ARG A 368 -19.27 -31.55 -5.20
N HIS A 369 -18.70 -31.08 -6.32
CA HIS A 369 -18.42 -29.66 -6.51
C HIS A 369 -19.73 -28.87 -6.64
N LEU A 370 -20.69 -29.37 -7.42
CA LEU A 370 -21.99 -28.75 -7.63
C LEU A 370 -22.82 -28.71 -6.33
N GLU A 371 -22.76 -29.76 -5.49
CA GLU A 371 -23.40 -29.77 -4.17
C GLU A 371 -22.83 -28.69 -3.23
N ARG A 372 -21.53 -28.40 -3.31
CA ARG A 372 -20.89 -27.33 -2.54
C ARG A 372 -21.18 -25.94 -3.10
N LEU A 373 -21.27 -25.82 -4.42
CA LEU A 373 -21.58 -24.56 -5.09
C LEU A 373 -23.07 -24.21 -5.06
N GLY A 374 -23.95 -25.22 -5.01
CA GLY A 374 -25.41 -25.07 -5.04
C GLY A 374 -25.95 -24.05 -4.05
N PRO A 375 -25.62 -24.15 -2.74
CA PRO A 375 -26.03 -23.18 -1.74
C PRO A 375 -25.57 -21.74 -2.04
N LEU A 376 -24.33 -21.58 -2.53
CA LEU A 376 -23.75 -20.28 -2.91
C LEU A 376 -24.48 -19.68 -4.12
N LEU A 377 -24.86 -20.52 -5.09
CA LEU A 377 -25.52 -20.11 -6.32
C LEU A 377 -27.02 -19.83 -6.11
N THR A 378 -27.68 -20.48 -5.15
CA THR A 378 -29.11 -20.29 -4.83
C THR A 378 -29.37 -19.24 -3.75
N GLY A 379 -28.32 -18.55 -3.26
CA GLY A 379 -28.43 -17.51 -2.24
C GLY A 379 -28.72 -18.02 -0.82
N GLY A 380 -28.46 -19.31 -0.56
CA GLY A 380 -28.54 -19.89 0.77
C GLY A 380 -27.30 -19.55 1.60
N SER A 381 -27.49 -19.06 2.81
CA SER A 381 -26.42 -18.87 3.79
C SER A 381 -25.71 -20.20 4.02
N GLY A 382 -24.54 -20.39 3.43
CA GLY A 382 -23.71 -21.57 3.68
C GLY A 382 -23.16 -21.53 5.10
N ASN A 383 -23.86 -22.14 6.05
CA ASN A 383 -23.24 -22.64 7.27
C ASN A 383 -22.69 -24.03 6.93
N GLY A 384 -21.36 -24.13 6.89
CA GLY A 384 -20.62 -25.37 6.65
C GLY A 384 -19.13 -25.11 6.65
#